data_AF-W4V207-F1
#
_entry.id   AF-W4V207-F1
#
_cell.length_a   1.000
_cell.length_b   1.000
_cell.length_c   1.000
_cell.angle_alpha   90.00
_cell.angle_beta   90.00
_cell.angle_gamma   90.00
#
_symmetry.space_group_name_H-M   'P 1'
#
loop_
_entity.id
_entity.type
_entity.pdbx_description
1 polymer ?
#
loop_
_entity_poly.entity_id
_entity_poly.type
_entity_poly.pdbx_seq_one_letter_code
_entity_poly.pdbx_strand_id
1 'polypeptide(L)'
;MDNSYRKFASLMGTVLVLFISVLIAFGLLYSYSTINTYNFILLVLILLTIIVTLFYFVSSIAIMYVYRRKNAGKPILNIARIGLKMLFPLVIVLTGLFRGNKDAVKKFYIDFNNLLVGTLDKKYSPDEIIILLPHCLQYSECQYKITNDINNCKRCGKCCIGSIADIALEKKGSGLCGYRRDCSKEHCFKDKAQNYCFCSM
;
A
#
# COMPACT_ATOMS: atom_id res chain seq x y z
N MET A 1 -18.20 -10.11 -4.29
CA MET A 1 -17.47 -9.82 -3.04
C MET A 1 -16.26 -10.75 -2.98
N ASP A 2 -15.04 -10.22 -2.99
CA ASP A 2 -13.82 -11.04 -2.96
C ASP A 2 -13.80 -11.92 -1.70
N ASN A 3 -13.43 -13.20 -1.85
CA ASN A 3 -13.29 -14.15 -0.73
C ASN A 3 -12.27 -13.66 0.31
N SER A 4 -11.27 -12.90 -0.12
CA SER A 4 -10.21 -12.30 0.70
C SER A 4 -10.76 -11.23 1.65
N TYR A 5 -11.68 -10.39 1.17
CA TYR A 5 -12.36 -9.38 1.99
C TYR A 5 -13.19 -10.02 3.11
N ARG A 6 -13.95 -11.08 2.80
CA ARG A 6 -14.78 -11.76 3.79
C ARG A 6 -13.93 -12.43 4.88
N LYS A 7 -12.80 -13.05 4.49
CA LYS A 7 -11.84 -13.62 5.44
C LYS A 7 -11.24 -12.53 6.34
N PHE A 8 -10.85 -11.40 5.76
CA PHE A 8 -10.31 -10.27 6.50
C PHE A 8 -11.33 -9.67 7.49
N ALA A 9 -12.57 -9.46 7.06
CA ALA A 9 -13.64 -8.96 7.93
C ALA A 9 -13.98 -9.95 9.07
N SER A 10 -13.99 -11.26 8.78
CA SER A 10 -14.20 -12.30 9.78
C SER A 10 -13.07 -12.35 10.81
N LEU A 11 -11.81 -12.22 10.37
CA LEU A 11 -10.65 -12.08 11.26
C LEU A 11 -10.76 -10.82 12.13
N MET A 12 -11.16 -9.70 11.53
CA MET A 12 -11.34 -8.46 12.29
C MET A 12 -12.41 -8.56 13.36
N GLY A 13 -13.52 -9.23 13.05
CA GLY A 13 -14.61 -9.49 13.99
C GLY A 13 -14.18 -10.41 15.13
N THR A 14 -13.38 -11.44 14.85
CA THR A 14 -12.86 -12.33 15.90
C THR A 14 -11.93 -11.61 16.87
N VAL A 15 -11.06 -10.72 16.37
CA VAL A 15 -10.23 -9.87 17.24
C VAL A 15 -11.08 -8.96 18.13
N LEU A 16 -12.16 -8.38 17.59
CA LEU A 16 -13.07 -7.54 18.36
C LEU A 16 -13.72 -8.33 19.52
N VAL A 17 -14.20 -9.55 19.24
CA VAL A 17 -14.79 -10.43 20.25
C VAL A 17 -13.77 -10.80 21.34
N LEU A 18 -12.50 -11.02 20.98
CA LEU A 18 -11.43 -11.26 21.95
C LEU A 18 -11.18 -10.04 22.86
N PHE A 19 -11.21 -8.82 22.32
CA PHE A 19 -11.08 -7.62 23.16
C PHE A 19 -12.28 -7.45 24.11
N ILE A 20 -13.49 -7.74 23.63
CA ILE A 20 -14.71 -7.67 24.46
C ILE A 20 -14.67 -8.73 25.57
N SER A 21 -14.20 -9.95 25.30
CA SER A 21 -14.10 -10.98 26.34
C SER A 21 -13.08 -10.62 27.42
N VAL A 22 -11.96 -9.99 27.04
CA VAL A 22 -10.98 -9.44 27.99
C VAL A 22 -11.59 -8.33 28.84
N LEU A 23 -12.39 -7.43 28.27
CA LEU A 23 -13.10 -6.39 29.02
C LEU A 23 -14.09 -6.98 30.03
N ILE A 24 -14.84 -8.01 29.64
CA ILE A 24 -15.77 -8.71 30.54
C ILE A 24 -14.99 -9.37 31.68
N ALA A 25 -13.88 -10.06 31.37
CA ALA A 25 -13.03 -10.69 32.38
C ALA A 25 -12.48 -9.66 33.40
N PHE A 26 -11.99 -8.51 32.93
CA PHE A 26 -11.55 -7.44 33.83
C PHE A 26 -12.69 -6.81 34.62
N GLY A 27 -13.88 -6.66 34.03
CA GLY A 27 -15.07 -6.18 34.74
C GLY A 27 -15.52 -7.13 35.87
N LEU A 28 -15.46 -8.45 35.62
CA LEU A 28 -15.75 -9.45 36.64
C LEU A 28 -14.70 -9.44 37.76
N LEU A 29 -13.42 -9.33 37.41
CA LEU A 29 -12.33 -9.21 38.39
C LEU A 29 -12.45 -7.93 39.23
N TYR A 30 -12.91 -6.83 38.63
CA TYR A 30 -13.19 -5.58 39.35
C TYR A 30 -14.31 -5.75 40.37
N SER A 31 -15.41 -6.41 39.98
CA SER A 31 -16.56 -6.67 40.85
C SER A 31 -16.20 -7.54 42.06
N TYR A 32 -15.28 -8.50 41.89
CA TYR A 32 -14.84 -9.39 42.96
C TYR A 32 -13.82 -8.76 43.92
N SER A 33 -13.02 -7.80 43.46
CA SER A 33 -11.93 -7.25 44.25
C SER A 33 -12.40 -6.22 45.29
N THR A 34 -12.06 -6.48 46.56
CA THR A 34 -12.40 -5.65 47.72
C THR A 34 -11.27 -4.70 48.15
N ILE A 35 -10.05 -4.85 47.62
CA ILE A 35 -8.90 -4.02 47.98
C ILE A 35 -8.81 -2.79 47.08
N ASN A 36 -8.88 -1.59 47.67
CA ASN A 36 -9.00 -0.32 46.93
C ASN A 36 -7.81 -0.02 45.99
N THR A 37 -6.59 -0.41 46.37
CA THR A 37 -5.38 -0.25 45.54
C THR A 37 -5.45 -1.09 44.26
N TYR A 38 -5.94 -2.34 44.36
CA TYR A 38 -6.11 -3.21 43.21
C TYR A 38 -7.19 -2.68 42.28
N ASN A 39 -8.30 -2.18 42.84
CA ASN A 39 -9.38 -1.59 42.07
C ASN A 39 -8.92 -0.37 41.26
N PHE A 40 -8.04 0.48 41.81
CA PHE A 40 -7.46 1.61 41.06
C PHE A 40 -6.62 1.14 39.87
N ILE A 41 -5.73 0.17 40.07
CA ILE A 41 -4.89 -0.39 38.99
C ILE A 41 -5.77 -1.05 37.92
N LEU A 42 -6.76 -1.85 38.33
CA LEU A 42 -7.68 -2.50 37.40
C LEU A 42 -8.49 -1.49 36.59
N LEU A 43 -8.94 -0.40 37.22
CA LEU A 43 -9.71 0.65 36.56
C LEU A 43 -8.87 1.32 35.46
N VAL A 44 -7.59 1.61 35.72
CA VAL A 44 -6.67 2.13 34.70
C VAL A 44 -6.50 1.16 33.54
N LEU A 45 -6.35 -0.14 33.81
CA LEU A 45 -6.26 -1.18 32.77
C LEU A 45 -7.54 -1.32 31.95
N ILE A 46 -8.71 -1.27 32.60
CA ILE A 46 -10.02 -1.29 31.94
C ILE A 46 -10.16 -0.05 31.04
N LEU A 47 -9.84 1.14 31.54
CA LEU A 47 -9.90 2.36 30.73
C LEU A 47 -8.98 2.28 29.51
N LEU A 48 -7.74 1.82 29.70
CA LEU A 48 -6.78 1.64 28.61
C LEU A 48 -7.30 0.65 27.56
N THR A 49 -7.82 -0.50 27.99
CA THR A 49 -8.37 -1.52 27.08
C THR A 49 -9.61 -1.04 26.34
N ILE A 50 -10.47 -0.24 26.97
CA ILE A 50 -11.60 0.42 26.29
C ILE A 50 -11.10 1.36 25.19
N ILE A 51 -10.10 2.20 25.47
CA ILE A 51 -9.53 3.15 24.49
C ILE A 51 -8.96 2.40 23.28
N VAL A 52 -8.18 1.34 23.52
CA VAL A 52 -7.61 0.52 22.45
C VAL A 52 -8.71 -0.17 21.62
N THR A 53 -9.74 -0.70 22.28
CA THR A 53 -10.86 -1.37 21.61
C THR A 53 -11.67 -0.40 20.75
N LEU A 54 -11.93 0.81 21.25
CA LEU A 54 -12.62 1.86 20.51
C LEU A 54 -11.82 2.28 19.27
N PHE A 55 -10.51 2.49 19.43
CA PHE A 55 -9.62 2.81 18.31
C PHE A 55 -9.63 1.71 17.24
N TYR A 56 -9.57 0.45 17.66
CA TYR A 56 -9.66 -0.71 16.78
C TYR A 56 -10.99 -0.74 16.01
N PHE A 57 -12.10 -0.50 16.70
CA PHE A 57 -13.45 -0.49 16.12
C PHE A 57 -13.62 0.61 15.07
N VAL A 58 -13.25 1.85 15.41
CA VAL A 58 -13.30 3.00 14.48
C VAL A 58 -12.44 2.73 13.25
N SER A 59 -11.22 2.21 13.45
CA SER A 59 -10.30 1.88 12.36
C SER A 59 -10.88 0.79 11.44
N SER A 60 -11.51 -0.25 12.00
CA SER A 60 -12.13 -1.34 11.24
C SER A 60 -13.30 -0.84 10.39
N ILE A 61 -14.16 0.02 10.96
CA ILE A 61 -15.26 0.65 10.23
C ILE A 61 -14.73 1.54 9.09
N ALA A 62 -13.70 2.35 9.36
CA ALA A 62 -13.10 3.22 8.36
C ALA A 62 -12.56 2.42 7.18
N ILE A 63 -11.86 1.30 7.44
CA ILE A 63 -11.35 0.40 6.39
C ILE A 63 -12.50 -0.18 5.57
N MET A 64 -13.53 -0.72 6.22
CA MET A 64 -14.70 -1.28 5.54
C MET A 64 -15.43 -0.24 4.69
N TYR A 65 -15.60 0.96 5.21
CA TYR A 65 -16.25 2.07 4.52
C TYR A 65 -15.48 2.49 3.27
N VAL A 66 -14.16 2.71 3.39
CA VAL A 66 -13.29 3.07 2.26
C VAL A 66 -13.29 1.97 1.21
N TYR A 67 -13.19 0.71 1.63
CA TYR A 67 -13.18 -0.44 0.73
C TYR A 67 -14.48 -0.56 -0.08
N ARG A 68 -15.64 -0.31 0.55
CA ARG A 68 -16.94 -0.38 -0.14
C ARG A 68 -17.20 0.80 -1.05
N ARG A 69 -16.88 2.02 -0.61
CA ARG A 69 -17.24 3.24 -1.34
C ARG A 69 -16.23 3.58 -2.44
N LYS A 70 -15.00 3.07 -2.36
CA LYS A 70 -13.83 3.38 -3.22
C LYS A 70 -13.49 4.88 -3.34
N ASN A 71 -14.25 5.74 -2.69
CA ASN A 71 -14.11 7.18 -2.65
C ASN A 71 -14.55 7.65 -1.26
N ALA A 72 -13.63 8.26 -0.52
CA ALA A 72 -13.86 8.73 0.83
C ALA A 72 -13.12 10.06 1.07
N GLY A 73 -13.66 10.89 1.96
CA GLY A 73 -13.01 12.14 2.35
C GLY A 73 -11.63 11.91 2.98
N LYS A 74 -10.73 12.88 2.82
CA LYS A 74 -9.36 12.88 3.37
C LYS A 74 -9.24 12.41 4.84
N PRO A 75 -10.09 12.84 5.81
CA PRO A 75 -9.94 12.40 7.20
C PRO A 75 -10.19 10.89 7.38
N ILE A 76 -11.24 10.36 6.75
CA ILE A 76 -11.58 8.92 6.80
C ILE A 76 -10.46 8.10 6.17
N LEU A 77 -9.89 8.60 5.08
CA LEU A 77 -8.80 7.95 4.37
C LEU A 77 -7.51 7.89 5.22
N ASN A 78 -7.22 8.96 5.97
CA ASN A 78 -6.11 8.98 6.93
C ASN A 78 -6.34 8.03 8.12
N ILE A 79 -7.55 7.99 8.68
CA ILE A 79 -7.92 7.03 9.74
C ILE A 79 -7.73 5.60 9.22
N ALA A 80 -8.25 5.29 8.03
CA ALA A 80 -8.10 3.98 7.42
C ALA A 80 -6.64 3.63 7.15
N ARG A 81 -5.79 4.59 6.74
CA ARG A 81 -4.35 4.39 6.55
C ARG A 81 -3.63 4.07 7.86
N ILE A 82 -3.87 4.86 8.91
CA ILE A 82 -3.25 4.64 10.23
C ILE A 82 -3.72 3.30 10.81
N GLY A 83 -5.03 3.05 10.73
CA GLY A 83 -5.64 1.77 11.07
C GLY A 83 -4.97 0.63 10.34
N LEU A 84 -4.84 0.69 9.01
CA LEU A 84 -4.20 -0.36 8.22
C LEU A 84 -2.77 -0.64 8.68
N LYS A 85 -1.97 0.40 8.94
CA LYS A 85 -0.57 0.27 9.38
C LYS A 85 -0.44 -0.39 10.76
N MET A 86 -1.34 -0.05 11.69
CA MET A 86 -1.34 -0.59 13.06
C MET A 86 -1.96 -1.99 13.14
N LEU A 87 -3.04 -2.23 12.39
CA LEU A 87 -3.82 -3.47 12.45
C LEU A 87 -3.15 -4.61 11.68
N PHE A 88 -2.47 -4.33 10.58
CA PHE A 88 -1.84 -5.34 9.75
C PHE A 88 -0.87 -6.29 10.49
N PRO A 89 0.11 -5.81 11.29
CA PRO A 89 1.00 -6.70 12.02
C PRO A 89 0.25 -7.60 13.00
N LEU A 90 -0.77 -7.06 13.69
CA LEU A 90 -1.62 -7.83 14.60
C LEU A 90 -2.37 -8.95 13.88
N VAL A 91 -3.00 -8.62 12.74
CA VAL A 91 -3.76 -9.59 11.95
C VAL A 91 -2.83 -10.68 11.41
N ILE A 92 -1.62 -10.36 10.94
CA ILE A 92 -0.66 -11.37 10.46
C ILE A 92 -0.25 -12.35 11.56
N VAL A 93 0.04 -11.85 12.77
CA VAL A 93 0.43 -12.69 13.91
C VAL A 93 -0.70 -13.65 14.26
N LEU A 94 -1.93 -13.12 14.38
CA LEU A 94 -3.11 -13.93 14.68
C LEU A 94 -3.40 -14.96 13.58
N THR A 95 -3.28 -14.57 12.31
CA THR A 95 -3.45 -15.49 11.17
C THR A 95 -2.45 -16.65 11.24
N GLY A 96 -1.23 -16.40 11.73
CA GLY A 96 -0.24 -17.43 12.00
C GLY A 96 -0.64 -18.41 13.10
N LEU A 97 -1.21 -17.92 14.19
CA LEU A 97 -1.67 -18.75 15.31
C LEU A 97 -2.83 -19.66 14.93
N PHE A 98 -3.75 -19.17 14.09
CA PHE A 98 -4.93 -19.93 13.63
C PHE A 98 -4.69 -20.79 12.37
N ARG A 99 -3.43 -21.02 11.95
CA ARG A 99 -3.07 -21.72 10.69
C ARG A 99 -3.81 -21.17 9.45
N GLY A 100 -4.12 -19.88 9.47
CA GLY A 100 -4.83 -19.20 8.39
C GLY A 100 -3.95 -18.91 7.18
N ASN A 101 -4.58 -18.61 6.05
CA ASN A 101 -3.87 -18.23 4.83
C ASN A 101 -3.34 -16.78 4.95
N LYS A 102 -2.05 -16.65 5.29
CA LYS A 102 -1.34 -15.36 5.39
C LYS A 102 -1.32 -14.60 4.06
N ASP A 103 -1.29 -15.30 2.93
CA ASP A 103 -1.20 -14.68 1.61
C ASP A 103 -2.49 -13.97 1.23
N ALA A 104 -3.65 -14.48 1.64
CA ALA A 104 -4.93 -13.79 1.48
C ALA A 104 -4.96 -12.44 2.23
N VAL A 105 -4.39 -12.40 3.45
CA VAL A 105 -4.30 -11.17 4.26
C VAL A 105 -3.30 -10.18 3.64
N LYS A 106 -2.14 -10.66 3.21
CA LYS A 106 -1.13 -9.83 2.51
C LYS A 106 -1.70 -9.24 1.23
N LYS A 107 -2.41 -10.06 0.44
CA LYS A 107 -3.06 -9.60 -0.80
C LYS A 107 -4.07 -8.50 -0.52
N PHE A 108 -4.96 -8.70 0.47
CA PHE A 108 -5.89 -7.66 0.89
C PHE A 108 -5.18 -6.36 1.30
N TYR A 109 -4.09 -6.46 2.07
CA TYR A 109 -3.30 -5.29 2.46
C TYR A 109 -2.72 -4.55 1.26
N ILE A 110 -2.15 -5.26 0.29
CA ILE A 110 -1.59 -4.65 -0.93
C ILE A 110 -2.71 -3.97 -1.73
N ASP A 111 -3.83 -4.66 -1.96
CA ASP A 111 -4.96 -4.13 -2.72
C ASP A 111 -5.55 -2.88 -2.05
N PHE A 112 -5.73 -2.91 -0.72
CA PHE A 112 -6.24 -1.78 0.03
C PHE A 112 -5.24 -0.62 0.11
N ASN A 113 -3.94 -0.90 0.25
CA ASN A 113 -2.91 0.13 0.21
C ASN A 113 -2.87 0.84 -1.14
N ASN A 114 -2.93 0.08 -2.24
CA ASN A 114 -3.00 0.63 -3.59
C ASN A 114 -4.24 1.51 -3.78
N LEU A 115 -5.39 1.07 -3.26
CA LEU A 115 -6.60 1.90 -3.24
C LEU A 115 -6.36 3.21 -2.47
N LEU A 116 -5.81 3.16 -1.26
CA LEU A 116 -5.53 4.34 -0.46
C LEU A 116 -4.59 5.30 -1.19
N VAL A 117 -3.46 4.82 -1.71
CA VAL A 117 -2.47 5.64 -2.42
C VAL A 117 -3.09 6.29 -3.66
N GLY A 118 -3.91 5.55 -4.41
CA GLY A 118 -4.63 6.07 -5.57
C GLY A 118 -5.66 7.15 -5.22
N THR A 119 -6.39 7.00 -4.12
CA THR A 119 -7.42 7.98 -3.70
C THR A 119 -6.82 9.24 -3.05
N LEU A 120 -5.59 9.19 -2.56
CA LEU A 120 -4.97 10.33 -1.86
C LEU A 120 -4.46 11.44 -2.77
N ASP A 121 -4.53 11.27 -4.11
CA ASP A 121 -4.12 12.24 -5.15
C ASP A 121 -2.82 12.99 -4.79
N LYS A 122 -1.84 12.24 -4.27
CA LYS A 122 -0.52 12.80 -4.00
C LYS A 122 0.22 12.92 -5.33
N LYS A 123 0.54 14.15 -5.73
CA LYS A 123 1.48 14.43 -6.80
C LYS A 123 2.89 14.24 -6.25
N TYR A 124 3.66 13.36 -6.89
CA TYR A 124 5.07 13.15 -6.60
C TYR A 124 5.88 13.73 -7.76
N SER A 125 6.97 14.42 -7.44
CA SER A 125 7.91 14.86 -8.47
C SER A 125 8.67 13.66 -9.05
N PRO A 126 9.11 13.69 -10.32
CA PRO A 126 9.82 12.57 -10.95
C PRO A 126 11.08 12.12 -10.20
N ASP A 127 11.70 13.00 -9.42
CA ASP A 127 12.88 12.71 -8.62
C ASP A 127 12.57 12.01 -7.28
N GLU A 128 11.32 12.07 -6.83
CA GLU A 128 10.83 11.34 -5.63
C GLU A 128 10.35 9.92 -5.96
N ILE A 129 10.26 9.57 -7.25
CA ILE A 129 9.74 8.28 -7.70
C ILE A 129 10.91 7.36 -8.07
N ILE A 130 10.97 6.20 -7.39
CA ILE A 130 11.86 5.09 -7.74
C ILE A 130 11.10 3.99 -8.47
N ILE A 131 11.63 3.57 -9.62
CA ILE A 131 11.08 2.44 -10.40
C ILE A 131 11.93 1.22 -10.08
N LEU A 132 11.32 0.23 -9.42
CA LEU A 132 11.94 -1.05 -9.14
C LEU A 132 11.70 -2.00 -10.31
N LEU A 133 12.75 -2.26 -11.10
CA LEU A 133 12.69 -3.22 -12.20
C LEU A 133 13.19 -4.59 -11.72
N PRO A 134 12.41 -5.67 -11.90
CA PRO A 134 12.89 -7.01 -11.62
C PRO A 134 13.94 -7.44 -12.66
N HIS A 135 14.94 -8.19 -12.21
CA HIS A 135 15.99 -8.75 -13.07
C HIS A 135 15.44 -9.69 -14.17
N CYS A 136 14.24 -10.25 -13.96
CA CYS A 136 13.57 -11.13 -14.92
C CYS A 136 13.17 -10.46 -16.25
N LEU A 137 13.21 -9.12 -16.35
CA LEU A 137 12.93 -8.40 -17.59
C LEU A 137 14.16 -8.31 -18.52
N GLN A 138 15.35 -8.61 -18.01
CA GLN A 138 16.56 -8.60 -18.81
C GLN A 138 16.61 -9.86 -19.68
N TYR A 139 16.94 -9.69 -20.96
CA TYR A 139 17.18 -10.83 -21.84
C TYR A 139 18.31 -11.70 -21.27
N SER A 140 18.07 -13.02 -21.18
CA SER A 140 18.98 -13.96 -20.49
C SER A 140 20.40 -13.97 -21.06
N GLU A 141 20.54 -13.78 -22.38
CA GLU A 141 21.84 -13.73 -23.07
C GLU A 141 22.34 -12.29 -23.30
N CYS A 142 21.84 -11.34 -22.52
CA CYS A 142 22.31 -9.96 -22.61
C CYS A 142 23.75 -9.87 -22.09
N GLN A 143 24.66 -9.50 -22.98
CA GLN A 143 26.09 -9.32 -22.67
C GLN A 143 26.37 -8.12 -21.72
N TYR A 144 25.40 -7.21 -21.55
CA TYR A 144 25.55 -6.00 -20.75
C TYR A 144 24.80 -6.14 -19.43
N LYS A 145 25.50 -6.09 -18.29
CA LYS A 145 24.88 -6.21 -16.96
C LYS A 145 24.23 -4.88 -16.52
N ILE A 146 22.92 -4.92 -16.27
CA ILE A 146 22.07 -3.75 -15.93
C ILE A 146 21.62 -3.84 -14.46
N THR A 147 22.54 -4.16 -13.54
CA THR A 147 22.19 -4.30 -12.10
C THR A 147 22.29 -2.99 -11.32
N ASN A 148 23.26 -2.14 -11.65
CA ASN A 148 23.54 -0.92 -10.87
C ASN A 148 23.19 0.37 -11.63
N ASP A 149 23.33 0.35 -12.96
CA ASP A 149 23.06 1.51 -13.80
C ASP A 149 22.23 1.08 -15.01
N ILE A 150 21.03 1.66 -15.12
CA ILE A 150 20.11 1.43 -16.23
C ILE A 150 20.64 1.98 -17.56
N ASN A 151 21.56 2.96 -17.51
CA ASN A 151 22.19 3.55 -18.69
C ASN A 151 23.14 2.58 -19.43
N ASN A 152 23.53 1.47 -18.81
CA ASN A 152 24.27 0.40 -19.48
C ASN A 152 23.45 -0.32 -20.56
N CYS A 153 22.12 -0.14 -20.57
CA CYS A 153 21.27 -0.68 -21.62
C CYS A 153 21.59 -0.02 -22.98
N LYS A 154 22.08 -0.81 -23.94
CA LYS A 154 22.35 -0.38 -25.32
C LYS A 154 21.10 -0.22 -26.20
N ARG A 155 19.89 -0.35 -25.63
CA ARG A 155 18.61 -0.24 -26.35
C ARG A 155 18.55 -1.11 -27.61
N CYS A 156 19.05 -2.34 -27.51
CA CYS A 156 19.13 -3.29 -28.63
C CYS A 156 17.78 -3.89 -29.06
N GLY A 157 16.66 -3.48 -28.45
CA GLY A 157 15.32 -3.99 -28.75
C GLY A 157 14.98 -5.39 -28.20
N LYS A 158 15.96 -6.16 -27.70
CA LYS A 158 15.76 -7.53 -27.20
C LYS A 158 15.05 -7.65 -25.84
N CYS A 159 14.91 -6.55 -25.09
CA CYS A 159 14.22 -6.50 -23.80
C CYS A 159 13.52 -5.14 -23.61
N CYS A 160 12.53 -5.09 -22.73
CA CYS A 160 11.74 -3.89 -22.46
C CYS A 160 12.44 -2.84 -21.57
N ILE A 161 13.61 -3.16 -21.01
CA ILE A 161 14.35 -2.26 -20.09
C ILE A 161 14.66 -0.92 -20.75
N GLY A 162 15.09 -0.92 -22.03
CA GLY A 162 15.40 0.31 -22.76
C GLY A 162 14.19 1.24 -22.88
N SER A 163 13.03 0.69 -23.25
CA SER A 163 11.78 1.45 -23.35
C SER A 163 11.34 2.04 -22.01
N ILE A 164 11.52 1.29 -20.91
CA ILE A 164 11.18 1.78 -19.57
C ILE A 164 12.13 2.91 -19.13
N ALA A 165 13.43 2.80 -19.45
CA ALA A 165 14.41 3.85 -19.19
C ALA A 165 14.05 5.15 -19.93
N ASP A 166 13.60 5.03 -21.18
CA ASP A 166 13.22 6.20 -22.00
C ASP A 166 11.97 6.90 -21.43
N ILE A 167 10.96 6.14 -21.00
CA ILE A 167 9.76 6.70 -20.34
C ILE A 167 10.14 7.39 -19.02
N ALA A 168 11.03 6.78 -18.23
CA ALA A 168 11.50 7.36 -16.97
C ALA A 168 12.22 8.70 -17.20
N LEU A 169 13.06 8.78 -18.23
CA LEU A 169 13.76 10.00 -18.62
C LEU A 169 12.80 11.06 -19.17
N GLU A 170 11.81 10.68 -19.98
CA GLU A 170 10.79 11.62 -20.46
C GLU A 170 9.99 12.24 -19.30
N LYS A 171 9.64 11.43 -18.30
CA LYS A 171 8.93 11.92 -17.11
C LYS A 171 9.81 12.82 -16.24
N LYS A 172 11.10 12.50 -16.07
CA LYS A 172 12.08 13.41 -15.42
C LYS A 172 12.35 14.69 -16.21
N GLY A 173 12.40 14.58 -17.54
CA GLY A 173 12.61 15.67 -18.49
C GLY A 173 11.36 16.50 -18.78
N SER A 174 10.22 16.22 -18.15
CA SER A 174 9.03 17.06 -18.27
C SER A 174 9.18 18.43 -17.56
N GLY A 175 10.34 18.68 -16.92
CA GLY A 175 10.87 20.00 -16.57
C GLY A 175 12.08 20.49 -17.41
N LEU A 176 12.62 19.67 -18.32
CA LEU A 176 13.77 19.99 -19.18
C LEU A 176 13.57 19.39 -20.58
N CYS A 177 12.94 20.17 -21.45
CA CYS A 177 12.95 19.93 -22.88
C CYS A 177 14.39 19.79 -23.39
N GLY A 178 14.71 18.65 -24.01
CA GLY A 178 15.88 18.52 -24.88
C GLY A 178 16.94 17.57 -24.39
N TYR A 179 16.78 16.28 -24.72
CA TYR A 179 17.94 15.45 -25.02
C TYR A 179 17.57 14.22 -25.87
N ARG A 180 17.50 14.40 -27.20
CA ARG A 180 17.60 13.28 -28.14
C ARG A 180 18.68 13.67 -29.15
N ARG A 181 19.90 13.15 -28.97
CA ARG A 181 21.09 13.63 -29.69
C ARG A 181 21.25 13.09 -31.12
N ASP A 182 20.41 12.18 -31.59
CA ASP A 182 20.58 11.57 -32.93
C ASP A 182 19.27 11.36 -33.69
N CYS A 183 18.52 12.44 -33.99
CA CYS A 183 17.52 12.41 -35.06
C CYS A 183 17.86 13.49 -36.09
N SER A 184 18.36 13.08 -37.26
CA SER A 184 18.59 13.98 -38.39
C SER A 184 17.26 14.66 -38.76
N LYS A 185 17.32 15.98 -39.01
CA LYS A 185 16.17 16.92 -39.04
C LYS A 185 15.13 16.67 -40.16
N GLU A 186 15.30 15.67 -41.00
CA GLU A 186 14.51 15.50 -42.23
C GLU A 186 13.23 14.65 -42.08
N HIS A 187 12.99 14.02 -40.93
CA HIS A 187 11.85 13.09 -40.74
C HIS A 187 10.83 13.53 -39.67
N CYS A 188 10.80 14.80 -39.31
CA CYS A 188 9.93 15.29 -38.23
C CYS A 188 8.59 15.83 -38.79
N PHE A 189 7.56 14.98 -38.84
CA PHE A 189 6.19 15.45 -39.10
C PHE A 189 5.57 15.95 -37.79
N LYS A 190 5.22 17.24 -37.73
CA LYS A 190 4.47 17.84 -36.62
C LYS A 190 2.98 17.56 -36.84
N ASP A 191 2.40 16.68 -36.04
CA ASP A 191 0.94 16.65 -35.91
C ASP A 191 0.51 17.65 -34.83
N LYS A 192 -0.35 18.60 -35.20
CA LYS A 192 -0.78 19.71 -34.31
C LYS A 192 -1.84 19.29 -33.30
N ALA A 193 -2.34 18.06 -33.34
CA ALA A 193 -3.45 17.63 -32.49
C ALA A 193 -3.02 16.93 -31.18
N GLN A 194 -1.81 16.36 -31.11
CA GLN A 194 -1.31 15.66 -29.93
C GLN A 194 0.19 15.92 -29.87
N ASN A 195 0.72 16.46 -28.77
CA ASN A 195 2.15 16.78 -28.58
C ASN A 195 3.04 15.51 -28.54
N TYR A 196 3.01 14.68 -29.58
CA TYR A 196 3.83 13.50 -29.76
C TYR A 196 4.41 13.51 -31.18
N CYS A 197 5.73 13.37 -31.29
CA CYS A 197 6.36 12.98 -32.56
C CYS A 197 6.29 11.46 -32.68
N PHE A 198 5.57 10.96 -33.68
CA PHE A 198 5.71 9.58 -34.12
C PHE A 198 6.95 9.46 -35.01
N CYS A 199 7.84 8.52 -34.68
CA CYS A 199 8.81 8.02 -35.64
C CYS A 199 8.16 6.80 -36.30
N SER A 200 7.74 6.94 -37.56
CA SER A 200 7.32 5.80 -38.37
C SER A 200 8.52 4.89 -38.60
N MET A 201 8.37 3.60 -38.29
CA MET A 201 9.05 2.55 -39.03
C MET A 201 8.17 2.15 -40.20
#